data_AF-A0A7C1I2P0-F1
#
_entry.id   AF-A0A7C1I2P0-F1
#
_cell.length_a   1.000
_cell.length_b   1.000
_cell.length_c   1.000
_cell.angle_alpha   90.00
_cell.angle_beta   90.00
_cell.angle_gamma   90.00
#
_symmetry.space_group_name_H-M   'P 1'
#
loop_
_entity.id
_entity.type
_entity.pdbx_description
1 polymer ?
#
loop_
_entity_poly.entity_id
_entity_poly.type
_entity_poly.pdbx_seq_one_letter_code
_entity_poly.pdbx_strand_id
1 'polypeptide(L)'
;MDPHRQHIRANASGELYLEDGSGRTTRLYRFREALDRATVSASTYYLWVKRGIVPDTRLRDRGKWRVFTESELRRLIATARQEGHHTAPISSWEEALAESQDSDWRE
;
A
#
# COMPACT_ATOMS: atom_id res chain seq x y z
N MET A 1 -16.82 -19.75 -10.85
CA MET A 1 -16.21 -18.54 -10.25
C MET A 1 -14.72 -18.83 -10.09
N ASP A 2 -13.84 -18.02 -10.67
CA ASP A 2 -12.39 -18.23 -10.57
C ASP A 2 -11.88 -17.66 -9.23
N PRO A 3 -11.41 -18.50 -8.30
CA PRO A 3 -11.03 -18.06 -6.95
C PRO A 3 -9.75 -17.19 -6.95
N HIS A 4 -9.01 -17.16 -8.06
CA HIS A 4 -7.80 -16.37 -8.24
C HIS A 4 -8.06 -15.01 -8.91
N ARG A 5 -9.32 -14.72 -9.27
CA ARG A 5 -9.69 -13.48 -9.95
C ARG A 5 -9.66 -12.34 -8.96
N GLN A 6 -8.55 -11.61 -8.96
CA GLN A 6 -8.35 -10.43 -8.13
C GLN A 6 -8.86 -9.19 -8.85
N HIS A 7 -9.61 -8.35 -8.14
CA HIS A 7 -10.15 -7.10 -8.67
C HIS A 7 -9.77 -5.92 -7.80
N ILE A 8 -9.22 -4.88 -8.41
CA ILE A 8 -9.02 -3.60 -7.72
C ILE A 8 -10.30 -2.78 -7.83
N ARG A 9 -10.84 -2.40 -6.68
CA ARG A 9 -12.00 -1.52 -6.52
C ARG A 9 -11.61 -0.25 -5.76
N ALA A 10 -12.38 0.81 -5.95
CA ALA A 10 -12.29 2.00 -5.14
C ALA A 10 -13.57 2.14 -4.30
N ASN A 11 -13.47 2.57 -3.04
CA ASN A 11 -14.64 2.97 -2.24
C ASN A 11 -15.08 4.41 -2.55
N ALA A 12 -16.15 4.88 -1.89
CA ALA A 12 -16.67 6.24 -2.07
C ALA A 12 -15.65 7.33 -1.73
N SER A 13 -14.81 7.08 -0.71
CA SER A 13 -13.70 7.94 -0.28
C SER A 13 -12.51 7.92 -1.25
N GLY A 14 -12.56 7.09 -2.29
CA GLY A 14 -11.51 6.96 -3.30
C GLY A 14 -10.31 6.13 -2.83
N GLU A 15 -10.39 5.38 -1.74
CA GLU A 15 -9.36 4.42 -1.33
C GLU A 15 -9.45 3.14 -2.16
N LEU A 16 -8.31 2.50 -2.39
CA LEU A 16 -8.22 1.31 -3.25
C LEU A 16 -8.23 0.03 -2.42
N TYR A 17 -8.94 -0.99 -2.90
CA TYR A 17 -9.02 -2.31 -2.27
C TYR A 17 -8.86 -3.40 -3.31
N LEU A 18 -8.13 -4.45 -2.96
CA LEU A 18 -8.02 -5.70 -3.70
C LEU A 18 -9.08 -6.67 -3.18
N GLU A 19 -10.06 -6.99 -4.00
CA GLU A 19 -11.07 -8.01 -3.73
C GLU A 19 -10.61 -9.34 -4.33
N ASP A 20 -10.55 -10.40 -3.53
CA ASP A 20 -10.28 -11.76 -3.99
C ASP A 20 -11.57 -12.53 -4.33
N GLY A 21 -11.43 -13.73 -4.90
CA GLY A 21 -12.58 -14.57 -5.28
C GLY A 21 -13.40 -15.11 -4.09
N SER A 22 -12.93 -14.92 -2.85
CA SER A 22 -13.66 -15.26 -1.62
C SER A 22 -14.46 -14.09 -1.05
N GLY A 23 -14.34 -12.90 -1.64
CA GLY A 23 -14.97 -11.67 -1.16
C GLY A 23 -14.18 -10.94 -0.07
N ARG A 24 -12.95 -11.37 0.23
CA ARG A 24 -12.08 -10.62 1.15
C ARG A 24 -11.50 -9.42 0.43
N THR A 25 -11.49 -8.29 1.12
CA THR A 25 -10.90 -7.04 0.63
C THR A 25 -9.62 -6.73 1.39
N THR A 26 -8.57 -6.35 0.67
CA THR A 26 -7.30 -5.90 1.25
C THR A 26 -7.03 -4.48 0.78
N ARG A 27 -6.75 -3.56 1.70
CA ARG A 27 -6.42 -2.17 1.35
C ARG A 27 -5.16 -2.11 0.48
N LEU A 28 -5.22 -1.25 -0.53
CA LEU A 28 -4.13 -0.91 -1.42
C LEU A 28 -3.78 0.57 -1.27
N TYR A 29 -2.51 0.87 -1.38
CA TYR A 29 -1.94 2.21 -1.25
C TYR A 29 -1.45 2.69 -2.60
N ARG A 30 -1.80 3.92 -2.97
CA ARG A 30 -1.28 4.51 -4.21
C ARG A 30 0.22 4.73 -4.11
N PHE A 31 0.90 4.79 -5.26
CA PHE A 31 2.33 5.02 -5.32
C PHE A 31 2.80 6.18 -4.43
N ARG A 32 2.24 7.37 -4.63
CA ARG A 32 2.61 8.56 -3.83
C ARG A 32 2.33 8.36 -2.34
N GLU A 33 1.17 7.80 -2.01
CA GLU A 33 0.74 7.55 -0.63
C GLU A 33 1.70 6.59 0.09
N ALA A 34 2.15 5.53 -0.58
CA ALA A 34 3.11 4.58 -0.03
C ALA A 34 4.49 5.22 0.19
N LEU A 35 4.94 6.04 -0.75
CA LEU A 35 6.21 6.76 -0.65
C LEU A 35 6.22 7.80 0.47
N ASP A 36 5.13 8.56 0.62
CA ASP A 36 4.97 9.54 1.68
C ASP A 36 5.04 8.86 3.06
N ARG A 37 4.33 7.74 3.24
CA ARG A 37 4.40 6.95 4.48
C ARG A 37 5.77 6.35 4.74
N ALA A 38 6.49 5.96 3.70
CA ALA A 38 7.86 5.48 3.81
C ALA A 38 8.90 6.60 3.90
N THR A 39 8.51 7.88 3.82
CA THR A 39 9.43 9.03 3.78
C THR A 39 10.54 8.87 2.73
N VAL A 40 10.19 8.28 1.59
CA VAL A 40 11.11 7.92 0.50
C VAL A 40 10.68 8.64 -0.76
N SER A 41 11.64 9.26 -1.46
CA SER A 41 11.35 9.91 -2.74
C SER A 41 11.10 8.87 -3.86
N ALA A 42 10.39 9.27 -4.91
CA ALA A 42 10.22 8.40 -6.08
C ALA A 42 11.55 8.00 -6.71
N SER A 43 12.52 8.92 -6.77
CA SER A 43 13.87 8.67 -7.27
C SER A 43 14.60 7.60 -6.45
N THR A 44 14.50 7.67 -5.13
CA THR A 44 15.06 6.67 -4.21
C THR A 44 14.41 5.31 -4.42
N TYR A 45 13.08 5.26 -4.52
CA TYR A 45 12.35 4.02 -4.80
C TYR A 45 12.81 3.37 -6.11
N TYR A 46 12.85 4.13 -7.22
CA TYR A 46 13.28 3.59 -8.51
C TYR A 46 14.75 3.14 -8.49
N LEU A 47 15.61 3.85 -7.78
CA LEU A 47 17.00 3.45 -7.59
C LEU A 47 17.10 2.13 -6.82
N TRP A 48 16.33 1.97 -5.74
CA TRP A 48 16.29 0.73 -4.95
C TRP A 48 15.73 -0.44 -5.75
N VAL A 49 14.67 -0.23 -6.53
CA VAL A 49 14.15 -1.26 -7.46
C VAL A 49 15.21 -1.67 -8.46
N LYS A 50 15.89 -0.70 -9.09
CA LYS A 50 16.97 -0.97 -10.05
C LYS A 50 18.15 -1.73 -9.42
N ARG A 51 18.44 -1.47 -8.15
CA ARG A 51 19.51 -2.12 -7.37
C ARG A 51 19.07 -3.45 -6.72
N GLY A 52 17.80 -3.82 -6.80
CA GLY A 52 17.27 -5.03 -6.18
C GLY A 52 17.13 -4.96 -4.65
N ILE A 53 17.18 -3.75 -4.07
CA ILE A 53 17.03 -3.53 -2.62
C ILE A 53 15.56 -3.74 -2.20
N VAL A 54 14.62 -3.25 -3.01
CA VAL A 54 13.19 -3.53 -2.87
C VAL A 54 12.65 -4.10 -4.18
N PRO A 55 11.72 -5.07 -4.12
CA PRO A 55 11.03 -5.53 -5.33
C PRO A 55 10.09 -4.44 -5.88
N ASP A 56 9.95 -4.35 -7.21
CA ASP A 56 8.90 -3.53 -7.82
C ASP A 56 7.52 -4.12 -7.47
N THR A 57 6.53 -3.25 -7.29
CA THR A 57 5.15 -3.72 -7.07
C THR A 57 4.61 -4.37 -8.34
N ARG A 58 3.88 -5.47 -8.13
CA ARG A 58 3.23 -6.23 -9.20
C ARG A 58 1.86 -5.70 -9.55
N LEU A 59 1.21 -4.98 -8.64
CA LEU A 59 -0.15 -4.51 -8.81
C LEU A 59 -0.18 -3.13 -9.44
N ARG A 60 -1.12 -2.95 -10.35
CA ARG A 60 -1.42 -1.66 -10.98
C ARG A 60 -2.91 -1.42 -10.98
N ASP A 61 -3.30 -0.19 -10.70
CA ASP A 61 -4.69 0.23 -10.81
C ASP A 61 -5.15 0.34 -12.29
N ARG A 62 -6.40 0.78 -12.49
CA ARG A 62 -6.97 0.97 -13.83
C ARG A 62 -6.20 1.99 -14.69
N GLY A 63 -5.55 2.96 -14.05
CA GLY A 63 -4.71 3.96 -14.70
C GLY A 63 -3.28 3.47 -14.99
N LYS A 64 -2.98 2.20 -14.73
CA LYS A 64 -1.64 1.60 -14.80
C LYS A 64 -0.67 2.18 -13.76
N TRP A 65 -1.18 2.84 -12.71
CA TRP A 65 -0.37 3.36 -11.63
C TRP A 65 -0.02 2.24 -10.66
N ARG A 66 1.22 2.27 -10.15
CA ARG A 66 1.70 1.36 -9.12
C ARG A 66 0.85 1.50 -7.85
N VAL A 67 0.45 0.37 -7.30
CA VAL A 67 -0.23 0.30 -6.01
C VAL A 67 0.45 -0.73 -5.12
N PHE A 68 0.49 -0.46 -3.83
CA PHE A 68 1.15 -1.30 -2.84
C PHE A 68 0.10 -2.00 -2.00
N THR A 69 0.27 -3.29 -1.79
CA THR A 69 -0.37 -3.97 -0.67
C THR A 69 0.21 -3.46 0.64
N GLU A 70 -0.54 -3.63 1.72
CA GLU A 70 -0.06 -3.45 3.10
C GLU A 70 1.29 -4.12 3.36
N SER A 71 1.46 -5.36 2.91
CA SER A 71 2.70 -6.10 3.08
C SER A 71 3.89 -5.48 2.33
N GLU A 72 3.66 -4.94 1.13
CA GLU A 72 4.70 -4.26 0.33
C GLU A 72 5.07 -2.91 0.95
N LEU A 73 4.08 -2.16 1.45
CA LEU A 73 4.30 -0.91 2.15
C LEU A 73 5.14 -1.12 3.42
N ARG A 74 4.83 -2.14 4.24
CA ARG A 74 5.62 -2.45 5.45
C ARG A 74 7.06 -2.79 5.12
N ARG A 75 7.29 -3.57 4.05
CA ARG A 75 8.65 -3.86 3.59
C ARG A 75 9.37 -2.59 3.17
N LEU A 76 8.72 -1.71 2.39
CA LEU A 76 9.30 -0.45 1.98
C LEU A 76 9.69 0.43 3.17
N ILE A 77 8.83 0.55 4.18
CA ILE A 77 9.10 1.32 5.41
C ILE A 77 10.27 0.70 6.18
N ALA A 78 10.29 -0.63 6.33
CA ALA A 78 11.37 -1.33 7.03
C ALA A 78 12.72 -1.11 6.32
N THR A 79 12.76 -1.24 4.99
CA THR A 79 13.95 -0.92 4.19
C THR A 79 14.35 0.53 4.34
N ALA A 80 13.39 1.47 4.34
CA ALA A 80 13.69 2.88 4.51
C ALA A 80 14.38 3.16 5.84
N ARG A 81 13.93 2.56 6.95
CA ARG A 81 14.61 2.67 8.25
C ARG A 81 16.03 2.11 8.21
N GLN A 82 16.19 0.95 7.59
CA GLN A 82 17.50 0.29 7.49
C GLN A 82 18.51 1.13 6.70
N GLU A 83 18.05 1.84 5.66
CA GLU A 83 18.84 2.74 4.84
C GLU A 83 19.00 4.15 5.45
N GLY A 84 18.52 4.37 6.69
CA GLY A 84 18.71 5.62 7.43
C GLY A 84 17.64 6.70 7.21
N HIS A 85 16.51 6.37 6.60
CA HIS A 85 15.37 7.30 6.50
C HIS A 85 14.55 7.34 7.80
N HIS A 86 14.20 8.54 8.25
CA HIS A 86 13.34 8.76 9.42
C HIS A 86 11.87 8.48 9.08
N THR A 87 11.42 7.25 9.32
CA THR A 87 9.99 6.87 9.18
C THR A 87 9.31 6.73 10.54
N ALA A 88 8.05 7.16 10.62
CA ALA A 88 7.21 6.92 11.80
C ALA A 88 6.99 5.41 12.02
N PRO A 89 6.87 4.93 13.29
CA PRO A 89 6.62 3.54 13.63
C PRO A 89 5.37 2.97 12.94
N ILE A 90 5.39 1.66 12.64
CA ILE A 90 4.29 1.00 11.90
C ILE A 90 2.98 1.01 12.70
N SER A 91 3.09 0.85 14.03
CA SER A 91 1.96 0.88 14.96
C SER A 91 1.16 2.18 14.91
N SER A 92 1.86 3.31 14.78
CA SER A 92 1.25 4.65 14.82
C SER A 92 0.19 4.90 13.74
N TRP A 93 0.21 4.16 12.64
CA TRP A 93 -0.77 4.28 11.57
C TRP A 93 -1.69 3.07 11.44
N GLU A 94 -1.37 1.92 12.06
CA GLU A 94 -2.35 0.85 12.28
C GLU A 94 -3.45 1.31 13.23
N GLU A 95 -3.09 2.05 14.29
CA GLU A 95 -4.04 2.64 15.24
C GLU A 95 -4.96 3.65 14.52
N ALA A 96 -4.40 4.58 13.75
CA ALA A 96 -5.18 5.57 13.00
C ALA A 96 -6.08 4.95 11.91
N LEU A 97 -5.64 3.87 11.28
CA LEU A 97 -6.44 3.14 10.28
C LEU A 97 -7.54 2.29 10.93
N ALA A 98 -7.28 1.70 12.09
CA ALA A 98 -8.29 0.98 12.86
C ALA A 98 -9.39 1.93 13.35
N GLU A 99 -9.02 3.12 13.85
CA GLU A 99 -9.97 4.17 14.23
C GLU A 99 -10.80 4.68 13.04
N SER A 100 -10.20 4.73 11.85
CA SER A 100 -10.90 5.13 10.62
C SER A 100 -11.85 4.05 10.08
N GLN A 101 -11.51 2.76 10.23
CA GLN A 101 -12.35 1.63 9.80
C GLN A 101 -13.60 1.45 10.67
N ASP A 102 -13.52 1.78 11.96
CA ASP A 102 -14.67 1.71 12.87
C ASP A 102 -15.72 2.81 12.58
N SER A 103 -15.28 3.91 11.95
CA SER A 103 -16.13 5.07 11.65
C SER A 103 -16.89 4.98 10.33
N ASP A 104 -16.54 4.06 9.42
CA ASP A 104 -17.12 3.96 8.07
C ASP A 104 -18.35 3.00 8.00
N TRP A 105 -19.03 2.79 9.14
CA TRP A 105 -20.27 1.99 9.25
C TRP A 105 -21.36 2.62 10.13
N ARG A 106 -21.63 3.93 9.97
CA ARG A 106 -22.92 4.49 10.40
C ARG A 106 -23.54 5.37 9.31
N GLU A 107 -24.79 5.01 9.03
CA GLU A 107 -25.86 5.66 8.24
C GLU A 107 -25.96 5.32 6.74
#